data_AF-A0A4Q4CLA0-F1
#
_entry.id   AF-A0A4Q4CLA0-F1
#
_cell.length_a   1.000
_cell.length_b   1.000
_cell.length_c   1.000
_cell.angle_alpha   90.00
_cell.angle_beta   90.00
_cell.angle_gamma   90.00
#
_symmetry.space_group_name_H-M   'P 1'
#
loop_
_entity.id
_entity.type
_entity.pdbx_description
1 polymer ?
#
loop_
_entity_poly.entity_id
_entity_poly.type
_entity_poly.pdbx_seq_one_letter_code
_entity_poly.pdbx_strand_id
1 'polypeptide(L)'
;MTTGGDLTVFAARLGHAFAQPELLVQALTHRSAADPRRSQLDSNERLEFLGDRVLALLIAEWLAERFPEEREGDLGKRLGVLVARDTLARVAENLGLAGVIRVPTSEGKAGLRERANVLADAVEALLGALYMDAGLPAARALVRREWEAHMGAEVKPPMSAKSRLQEYTLGRGLG
;
A
#
# COMPACT_ATOMS: atom_id res chain seq x y z
N MET A 1 18.36 2.02 15.08
CA MET A 1 17.27 3.02 15.10
C MET A 1 17.41 3.80 13.81
N THR A 2 16.35 3.93 13.02
CA THR A 2 16.32 4.80 11.84
C THR A 2 16.62 6.23 12.30
N THR A 3 17.66 6.85 11.75
CA THR A 3 18.08 8.20 12.12
C THR A 3 17.27 9.25 11.33
N GLY A 4 17.24 10.50 11.77
CA GLY A 4 16.60 11.59 11.02
C GLY A 4 17.21 11.81 9.62
N GLY A 5 18.48 11.45 9.43
CA GLY A 5 19.15 11.46 8.12
C GLY A 5 18.56 10.45 7.15
N ASP A 6 18.25 9.24 7.63
CA ASP A 6 17.69 8.16 6.79
C ASP A 6 16.30 8.53 6.25
N LEU A 7 15.49 9.24 7.04
CA LEU A 7 14.16 9.69 6.63
C LEU A 7 14.22 10.80 5.58
N THR A 8 15.21 11.69 5.67
CA THR A 8 15.40 12.76 4.67
C THR A 8 15.81 12.17 3.32
N VAL A 9 16.73 11.20 3.34
CA VAL A 9 17.14 10.46 2.13
C VAL A 9 15.96 9.68 1.53
N PHE A 10 15.14 9.06 2.38
CA PHE A 10 13.94 8.36 1.94
C PHE A 10 12.91 9.30 1.31
N ALA A 11 12.62 10.44 1.93
CA ALA A 11 11.70 11.44 1.37
C ALA A 11 12.17 11.95 -0.01
N ALA A 12 13.48 12.17 -0.18
CA ALA A 12 14.06 12.54 -1.46
C ALA A 12 13.87 11.43 -2.52
N ARG A 13 14.08 10.15 -2.17
CA ARG A 13 13.82 9.00 -3.06
C ARG A 13 12.34 8.85 -3.41
N LEU A 14 11.45 9.16 -2.47
CA LEU A 14 10.01 9.18 -2.69
C LEU A 14 9.61 10.26 -3.73
N GLY A 15 10.43 11.32 -3.84
CA GLY A 15 10.18 12.47 -4.69
C GLY A 15 9.22 13.48 -4.05
N HIS A 16 9.08 13.46 -2.71
CA HIS A 16 8.21 14.37 -1.97
C HIS A 16 8.90 14.93 -0.74
N ALA A 17 8.95 16.25 -0.63
CA ALA A 17 9.42 16.94 0.57
C ALA A 17 8.21 17.27 1.46
N PHE A 18 8.06 16.54 2.57
CA PHE A 18 6.94 16.72 3.49
C PHE A 18 6.97 18.11 4.13
N ALA A 19 5.85 18.85 4.04
CA ALA A 19 5.66 20.10 4.77
C ALA A 19 5.50 19.84 6.28
N GLN A 20 4.91 18.70 6.64
CA GLN A 20 4.76 18.16 7.99
C GLN A 20 5.57 16.85 8.12
N PRO A 21 6.89 16.89 8.40
CA PRO A 21 7.75 15.70 8.49
C PRO A 21 7.28 14.64 9.48
N GLU A 22 6.53 15.04 10.51
CA GLU A 22 5.90 14.15 11.49
C GLU A 22 4.92 13.16 10.86
N LEU A 23 4.27 13.49 9.74
CA LEU A 23 3.39 12.55 9.02
C LEU A 23 4.19 11.38 8.45
N LEU A 24 5.37 11.64 7.89
CA LEU A 24 6.28 10.60 7.41
C LEU A 24 6.79 9.74 8.56
N VAL A 25 7.17 10.38 9.67
CA VAL A 25 7.60 9.66 10.88
C VAL A 25 6.50 8.76 11.40
N GLN A 26 5.26 9.24 11.47
CA GLN A 26 4.10 8.47 11.91
C GLN A 26 3.80 7.31 10.96
N ALA A 27 3.78 7.55 9.64
CA ALA A 27 3.53 6.51 8.64
C ALA A 27 4.52 5.35 8.72
N LEU A 28 5.77 5.64 9.12
CA LEU A 28 6.83 4.65 9.27
C LEU A 28 6.94 4.07 10.69
N THR A 29 6.04 4.43 11.61
CA THR A 29 6.07 3.93 13.00
C THR A 29 5.04 2.82 13.19
N HIS A 30 5.52 1.58 13.27
CA HIS A 30 4.68 0.43 13.59
C HIS A 30 4.14 0.55 15.02
N ARG A 31 2.94 0.03 15.30
CA ARG A 31 2.29 0.10 16.62
C ARG A 31 3.15 -0.40 17.79
N SER A 32 4.06 -1.36 17.57
CA SER A 32 4.97 -1.85 18.63
C SER A 32 6.06 -0.84 19.02
N ALA A 33 6.32 0.17 18.19
CA ALA A 33 7.21 1.29 18.48
C ALA A 33 6.48 2.55 18.95
N ALA A 34 5.14 2.56 18.94
CA ALA A 34 4.31 3.67 19.38
C ALA A 34 4.32 3.81 20.92
N ASP A 35 4.20 5.03 21.45
CA ASP A 35 4.20 5.26 22.91
C ASP A 35 2.90 4.70 23.53
N PRO A 36 2.97 3.69 24.41
CA PRO A 36 1.79 3.13 25.07
C PRO A 36 1.00 4.18 25.85
N ARG A 37 1.65 5.26 26.32
CA ARG A 37 1.02 6.36 27.05
C ARG A 37 0.21 7.31 26.17
N ARG A 38 0.45 7.31 24.86
CA ARG A 38 -0.29 8.12 23.88
C ARG A 38 -1.36 7.32 23.14
N SER A 39 -1.84 6.23 23.75
CA SER A 39 -2.87 5.34 23.20
C SER A 39 -2.54 4.79 21.80
N GLN A 40 -1.25 4.66 21.46
CA GLN A 40 -0.76 4.25 20.13
C GLN A 40 -1.24 5.18 18.99
N LEU A 41 -1.72 6.40 19.29
CA LEU A 41 -2.18 7.35 18.27
C LEU A 41 -1.05 7.88 17.38
N ASP A 42 0.19 7.65 17.79
CA ASP A 42 1.43 7.91 17.07
C ASP A 42 1.90 6.71 16.20
N SER A 43 1.12 5.62 16.15
CA SER A 43 1.31 4.54 15.17
C SER A 43 0.84 4.94 13.77
N ASN A 44 1.21 4.11 12.80
CA ASN A 44 0.82 4.23 11.41
C ASN A 44 -0.66 3.85 11.14
N GLU A 45 -1.37 3.21 12.08
CA GLU A 45 -2.69 2.57 11.85
C GLU A 45 -3.77 3.56 11.37
N ARG A 46 -3.72 4.82 11.84
CA ARG A 46 -4.68 5.85 11.38
C ARG A 46 -4.41 6.31 9.96
N LEU A 47 -3.13 6.40 9.59
CA LEU A 47 -2.73 6.77 8.25
C LEU A 47 -2.94 5.61 7.29
N GLU A 48 -2.72 4.37 7.73
CA GLU A 48 -3.05 3.13 7.02
C GLU A 48 -4.54 3.12 6.64
N PHE A 49 -5.43 3.31 7.62
CA PHE A 49 -6.87 3.38 7.39
C PHE A 49 -7.27 4.40 6.31
N LEU A 50 -6.65 5.58 6.32
CA LEU A 50 -6.90 6.62 5.31
C LEU A 50 -6.29 6.25 3.96
N GLY A 51 -5.06 5.76 3.99
CA GLY A 51 -4.26 5.41 2.83
C GLY A 51 -4.84 4.28 1.99
N ASP A 52 -5.41 3.25 2.63
CA ASP A 52 -6.17 2.17 1.98
C ASP A 52 -7.29 2.75 1.09
N ARG A 53 -8.08 3.69 1.62
CA ARG A 53 -9.17 4.35 0.86
C ARG A 53 -8.66 5.24 -0.25
N VAL A 54 -7.57 5.97 0.00
CA VAL A 54 -6.91 6.80 -1.03
C VAL A 54 -6.39 5.90 -2.16
N LEU A 55 -5.73 4.80 -1.83
CA LEU A 55 -5.22 3.83 -2.81
C LEU A 55 -6.36 3.23 -3.62
N ALA A 56 -7.41 2.73 -2.95
CA ALA A 56 -8.56 2.13 -3.62
C ALA A 56 -9.23 3.09 -4.61
N LEU A 57 -9.41 4.37 -4.22
CA LEU A 57 -9.93 5.40 -5.11
C LEU A 57 -9.03 5.62 -6.33
N LEU A 58 -7.73 5.81 -6.11
CA LEU A 58 -6.78 6.12 -7.19
C LEU A 58 -6.60 4.95 -8.17
N ILE A 59 -6.58 3.72 -7.67
CA ILE A 59 -6.54 2.53 -8.52
C ILE A 59 -7.86 2.36 -9.29
N ALA A 60 -9.02 2.59 -8.66
CA ALA A 60 -10.30 2.51 -9.34
C ALA A 60 -10.43 3.56 -10.46
N GLU A 61 -10.01 4.80 -10.20
CA GLU A 61 -9.91 5.89 -11.20
C GLU A 61 -9.04 5.44 -12.38
N TRP A 62 -7.84 4.94 -12.10
CA TRP A 62 -6.91 4.53 -13.15
C TRP A 62 -7.39 3.32 -13.95
N LEU A 63 -8.04 2.35 -13.30
CA LEU A 63 -8.66 1.21 -13.97
C LEU A 63 -9.77 1.64 -14.93
N ALA A 64 -10.64 2.56 -14.51
CA ALA A 64 -11.71 3.09 -15.34
C ALA A 64 -11.18 3.85 -16.57
N GLU A 65 -10.09 4.59 -16.41
CA GLU A 65 -9.40 5.25 -17.53
C GLU A 65 -8.72 4.26 -18.47
N ARG A 66 -8.08 3.22 -17.93
CA ARG A 66 -7.22 2.30 -18.69
C ARG A 66 -8.02 1.22 -19.42
N PHE A 67 -9.14 0.80 -18.85
CA PHE A 67 -9.98 -0.30 -19.34
C PHE A 67 -11.45 0.16 -19.52
N PRO A 68 -11.72 1.15 -20.39
CA PRO A 68 -13.05 1.76 -20.51
C PRO A 68 -14.15 0.80 -21.03
N GLU A 69 -13.76 -0.34 -21.60
CA GLU A 69 -14.67 -1.37 -22.12
C GLU A 69 -14.95 -2.51 -21.14
N GLU A 70 -14.26 -2.55 -19.99
CA GLU A 70 -14.50 -3.58 -18.97
C GLU A 70 -15.71 -3.25 -18.09
N ARG A 71 -16.43 -4.29 -17.66
CA ARG A 71 -17.57 -4.14 -16.75
C ARG A 71 -17.09 -3.96 -15.32
N GLU A 72 -17.94 -3.37 -14.49
CA GLU A 72 -17.69 -3.16 -13.05
C GLU A 72 -17.11 -4.40 -12.34
N GLY A 73 -17.69 -5.58 -12.58
CA GLY A 73 -17.22 -6.81 -11.94
C GLY A 73 -15.79 -7.21 -12.32
N ASP A 74 -15.33 -6.86 -13.52
CA ASP A 74 -13.98 -7.15 -13.98
C ASP A 74 -12.98 -6.10 -13.46
N LEU A 75 -13.39 -4.82 -13.47
CA LEU A 75 -12.64 -3.75 -12.80
C LEU A 75 -12.46 -4.04 -11.31
N GLY A 76 -13.49 -4.55 -10.64
CA GLY A 76 -13.43 -4.95 -9.23
C GLY A 76 -12.44 -6.09 -8.95
N LYS A 77 -12.32 -7.07 -9.86
CA LYS A 77 -11.30 -8.13 -9.75
C LYS A 77 -9.89 -7.57 -9.87
N ARG A 78 -9.65 -6.68 -10.84
CA ARG A 78 -8.36 -6.01 -11.02
C ARG A 78 -8.00 -5.16 -9.80
N LEU A 79 -8.96 -4.36 -9.31
CA LEU A 79 -8.81 -3.55 -8.11
C LEU A 79 -8.36 -4.42 -6.93
N GLY A 80 -9.07 -5.52 -6.69
CA GLY A 80 -8.77 -6.44 -5.59
C GLY A 80 -7.35 -7.01 -5.63
N VAL A 81 -6.78 -7.26 -6.82
CA VAL A 81 -5.39 -7.71 -6.96
C VAL A 81 -4.40 -6.55 -6.74
N LEU A 82 -4.69 -5.37 -7.26
CA LEU A 82 -3.79 -4.22 -7.19
C LEU A 82 -3.68 -3.65 -5.76
N VAL A 83 -4.74 -3.78 -4.96
CA VAL A 83 -4.73 -3.37 -3.54
C VAL A 83 -4.47 -4.54 -2.57
N ALA A 84 -4.18 -5.73 -3.08
CA ALA A 84 -3.87 -6.88 -2.24
C ALA A 84 -2.51 -6.74 -1.56
N ARG A 85 -2.42 -7.28 -0.34
CA ARG A 85 -1.19 -7.31 0.48
C ARG A 85 0.06 -7.74 -0.30
N ASP A 86 -0.05 -8.74 -1.16
CA ASP A 86 1.09 -9.24 -1.95
C ASP A 86 1.61 -8.19 -2.94
N THR A 87 0.72 -7.39 -3.53
CA THR A 87 1.08 -6.27 -4.41
C THR A 87 1.70 -5.13 -3.60
N LEU A 88 1.08 -4.77 -2.47
CA LEU A 88 1.60 -3.72 -1.59
C LEU A 88 2.98 -4.08 -1.03
N ALA A 89 3.23 -5.33 -0.65
CA ALA A 89 4.54 -5.78 -0.18
C ALA A 89 5.62 -5.63 -1.26
N ARG A 90 5.31 -5.94 -2.53
CA ARG A 90 6.24 -5.73 -3.66
C ARG A 90 6.52 -4.25 -3.89
N VAL A 91 5.51 -3.40 -3.78
CA VAL A 91 5.70 -1.94 -3.84
C VAL A 91 6.59 -1.47 -2.68
N ALA A 92 6.36 -1.98 -1.47
CA ALA A 92 7.16 -1.66 -0.29
C ALA A 92 8.65 -2.04 -0.48
N GLU A 93 8.90 -3.20 -1.10
CA GLU A 93 10.25 -3.66 -1.46
C GLU A 93 10.91 -2.70 -2.45
N ASN A 94 10.21 -2.30 -3.52
CA ASN A 94 10.72 -1.34 -4.52
C ASN A 94 11.07 0.01 -3.87
N LEU A 95 10.24 0.48 -2.94
CA LEU A 95 10.48 1.70 -2.17
C LEU A 95 11.60 1.53 -1.12
N GLY A 96 11.97 0.30 -0.76
CA GLY A 96 12.94 0.02 0.29
C GLY A 96 12.42 0.31 1.71
N LEU A 97 11.12 0.14 1.94
CA LEU A 97 10.47 0.51 3.21
C LEU A 97 11.01 -0.25 4.43
N ALA A 98 11.41 -1.51 4.26
CA ALA A 98 12.00 -2.30 5.34
C ALA A 98 13.19 -1.60 6.01
N GLY A 99 13.96 -0.79 5.26
CA GLY A 99 15.11 -0.05 5.79
C GLY A 99 14.75 1.14 6.68
N VAL A 100 13.52 1.65 6.60
CA VAL A 100 13.11 2.90 7.27
C VAL A 100 12.00 2.72 8.28
N ILE A 101 11.27 1.59 8.25
CA ILE A 101 10.23 1.28 9.24
C ILE A 101 10.82 1.20 10.66
N ARG A 102 10.16 1.92 11.57
CA ARG A 102 10.50 2.02 12.98
C ARG A 102 9.74 0.95 13.75
N VAL A 103 10.51 0.00 14.27
CA VAL A 103 10.08 -1.06 15.20
C VAL A 103 11.10 -1.15 16.34
N PRO A 104 10.74 -1.72 17.51
CA PRO A 104 11.70 -2.01 18.56
C PRO A 104 12.89 -2.84 18.05
N THR A 105 14.08 -2.62 18.60
CA THR A 105 15.32 -3.28 18.13
C THR A 105 15.23 -4.81 18.16
N SER A 106 14.61 -5.39 19.19
CA SER A 106 14.40 -6.84 19.33
C SER A 106 13.53 -7.40 18.20
N GLU A 107 12.39 -6.76 17.93
CA GLU A 107 11.46 -7.17 16.87
C GLU A 107 12.05 -6.97 15.48
N GLY A 108 12.82 -5.89 15.30
CA GLY A 108 13.58 -5.66 14.08
C GLY A 108 14.59 -6.77 13.78
N LYS A 109 15.30 -7.28 14.80
CA LYS A 109 16.20 -8.44 14.65
C LYS A 109 15.47 -9.74 14.35
N ALA A 110 14.20 -9.84 14.75
CA ALA A 110 13.34 -10.99 14.49
C ALA A 110 12.65 -10.94 13.12
N GLY A 111 13.04 -10.00 12.25
CA GLY A 111 12.53 -9.90 10.88
C GLY A 111 11.15 -9.26 10.77
N LEU A 112 10.75 -8.41 11.73
CA LEU A 112 9.42 -7.78 11.69
C LEU A 112 9.26 -6.82 10.51
N ARG A 113 10.32 -6.10 10.12
CA ARG A 113 10.25 -5.08 9.05
C ARG A 113 10.02 -5.68 7.67
N GLU A 114 10.37 -6.95 7.52
CA GLU A 114 10.34 -7.71 6.28
C GLU A 114 9.04 -8.50 6.12
N ARG A 115 8.16 -8.50 7.15
CA ARG A 115 6.88 -9.21 7.05
C ARG A 115 5.96 -8.48 6.07
N ALA A 116 5.35 -9.25 5.15
CA ALA A 116 4.49 -8.71 4.10
C ALA A 116 3.32 -7.85 4.63
N ASN A 117 2.74 -8.19 5.79
CA ASN A 117 1.70 -7.36 6.38
C ASN A 117 2.24 -6.01 6.86
N VAL A 118 3.37 -5.99 7.58
CA VAL A 118 3.99 -4.73 8.06
C VAL A 118 4.41 -3.83 6.91
N LEU A 119 4.94 -4.43 5.83
CA LEU A 119 5.28 -3.71 4.62
C LEU A 119 4.05 -3.12 3.93
N ALA A 120 2.96 -3.89 3.81
CA ALA A 120 1.73 -3.41 3.21
C ALA A 120 1.09 -2.26 4.00
N ASP A 121 0.95 -2.44 5.33
CA ASP A 121 0.40 -1.43 6.23
C ASP A 121 1.23 -0.12 6.15
N ALA A 122 2.56 -0.22 6.00
CA ALA A 122 3.44 0.93 5.83
C ALA A 122 3.26 1.65 4.48
N VAL A 123 2.96 0.93 3.39
CA VAL A 123 2.66 1.53 2.08
C VAL A 123 1.35 2.32 2.15
N GLU A 124 0.31 1.74 2.74
CA GLU A 124 -0.96 2.43 2.94
C GLU A 124 -0.76 3.66 3.83
N ALA A 125 -0.07 3.52 4.97
CA ALA A 125 0.20 4.65 5.83
C ALA A 125 1.02 5.76 5.15
N LEU A 126 1.97 5.41 4.28
CA LEU A 126 2.72 6.38 3.49
C LEU A 126 1.82 7.15 2.52
N LEU A 127 0.88 6.47 1.86
CA LEU A 127 -0.12 7.11 1.01
C LEU A 127 -1.05 8.02 1.81
N GLY A 128 -1.46 7.59 3.01
CA GLY A 128 -2.23 8.40 3.94
C GLY A 128 -1.48 9.68 4.35
N ALA A 129 -0.20 9.56 4.70
CA ALA A 129 0.65 10.70 5.02
C ALA A 129 0.81 11.66 3.85
N LEU A 130 1.09 11.13 2.65
CA LEU A 130 1.27 11.94 1.44
C LEU A 130 -0.01 12.69 1.06
N TYR A 131 -1.15 12.02 1.17
CA TYR A 131 -2.46 12.64 0.96
C TYR A 131 -2.75 13.74 1.99
N MET A 132 -2.44 13.51 3.27
CA MET A 132 -2.63 14.53 4.32
C MET A 132 -1.71 15.74 4.14
N ASP A 133 -0.50 15.54 3.63
CA ASP A 133 0.49 16.60 3.44
C ASP A 133 0.25 17.41 2.16
N ALA A 134 -0.08 16.75 1.05
CA ALA A 134 -0.07 17.36 -0.29
C ALA A 134 -1.29 16.99 -1.17
N GLY A 135 -2.27 16.27 -0.63
CA GLY A 135 -3.52 15.93 -1.30
C GLY A 135 -3.42 14.82 -2.36
N LEU A 136 -4.54 14.58 -3.04
CA LEU A 136 -4.66 13.55 -4.08
C LEU A 136 -3.64 13.66 -5.23
N PRO A 137 -3.23 14.85 -5.72
CA PRO A 137 -2.27 14.94 -6.81
C PRO A 137 -0.93 14.27 -6.50
N ALA A 138 -0.39 14.47 -5.30
CA ALA A 138 0.87 13.86 -4.88
C ALA A 138 0.72 12.34 -4.69
N ALA A 139 -0.34 11.90 -4.02
CA ALA A 139 -0.65 10.48 -3.86
C ALA A 139 -0.83 9.77 -5.21
N ARG A 140 -1.54 10.39 -6.17
CA ARG A 140 -1.74 9.87 -7.52
C ARG A 140 -0.42 9.70 -8.27
N ALA A 141 0.49 10.67 -8.18
CA ALA A 141 1.79 10.59 -8.83
C ALA A 141 2.60 9.39 -8.30
N LEU A 142 2.59 9.17 -6.99
CA LEU A 142 3.23 8.02 -6.37
C LEU A 142 2.58 6.70 -6.81
N VAL A 143 1.25 6.59 -6.72
CA VAL A 143 0.52 5.39 -7.14
C VAL A 143 0.81 5.06 -8.61
N ARG A 144 0.73 6.04 -9.52
CA ARG A 144 1.02 5.79 -10.94
C ARG A 144 2.43 5.27 -11.16
N ARG A 145 3.43 5.85 -10.48
CA ARG A 145 4.82 5.44 -10.62
C ARG A 145 5.06 4.01 -10.11
N GLU A 146 4.58 3.70 -8.91
CA GLU A 146 4.91 2.42 -8.24
C GLU A 146 4.03 1.25 -8.72
N TRP A 147 2.80 1.53 -9.18
CA TRP A 147 1.88 0.48 -9.69
C TRP A 147 1.97 0.25 -11.21
N GLU A 148 2.74 1.04 -11.97
CA GLU A 148 2.84 0.90 -13.43
C GLU A 148 3.14 -0.54 -13.87
N ALA A 149 4.12 -1.18 -13.24
CA ALA A 149 4.51 -2.56 -13.54
C ALA A 149 3.43 -3.59 -13.19
N HIS A 150 2.54 -3.28 -12.24
CA HIS A 150 1.46 -4.14 -11.79
C HIS A 150 0.19 -3.96 -12.62
N MET A 151 -0.05 -2.75 -13.14
CA MET A 151 -1.22 -2.40 -13.95
C MET A 151 -1.27 -3.18 -15.28
N GLY A 152 -0.10 -3.50 -15.85
CA GLY A 152 0.03 -4.20 -17.13
C GLY A 152 0.27 -5.71 -17.05
N ALA A 153 0.35 -6.29 -15.85
CA ALA A 153 0.81 -7.67 -15.67
C ALA A 153 -0.13 -8.75 -16.27
N GLU A 154 -1.42 -8.44 -16.46
CA GLU A 154 -2.39 -9.38 -17.07
C GLU A 154 -3.29 -8.69 -18.12
N VAL A 155 -3.28 -9.25 -19.34
CA VAL A 155 -4.14 -8.80 -20.45
C VAL A 155 -5.63 -9.01 -20.15
N LYS A 156 -5.97 -10.00 -19.31
CA LYS A 156 -7.35 -10.31 -18.90
C LYS A 156 -7.54 -10.08 -17.39
N PRO A 157 -8.76 -9.78 -16.93
CA PRO A 157 -9.04 -9.66 -15.50
C PRO A 157 -8.71 -10.96 -14.75
N PRO A 158 -8.05 -10.88 -13.59
CA PRO A 158 -7.71 -12.05 -12.79
C PRO A 158 -8.99 -12.76 -12.33
N MET A 159 -9.09 -14.06 -12.56
CA MET A 159 -10.25 -14.83 -12.10
C MET A 159 -10.11 -15.16 -10.62
N SER A 160 -11.12 -14.77 -9.82
CA SER A 160 -11.16 -15.14 -8.41
C SER A 160 -11.23 -16.66 -8.24
N ALA A 161 -10.68 -17.20 -7.14
CA ALA A 161 -10.76 -18.62 -6.82
C ALA A 161 -12.22 -19.12 -6.74
N LYS A 162 -13.14 -18.26 -6.29
CA LYS A 162 -14.59 -18.54 -6.26
C LYS A 162 -15.16 -18.62 -7.68
N SER A 163 -14.78 -17.71 -8.58
CA SER A 163 -15.19 -17.74 -9.99
C SER A 163 -14.63 -18.96 -10.72
N ARG A 164 -13.37 -19.34 -10.45
CA ARG A 164 -12.77 -20.59 -10.97
C ARG A 164 -13.52 -21.83 -10.52
N LEU A 165 -13.89 -21.88 -9.24
CA LEU A 165 -14.66 -23.00 -8.71
C LEU A 165 -16.08 -23.04 -9.29
N GLN A 166 -16.72 -21.88 -9.45
CA GLN A 166 -18.05 -21.77 -10.08
C GLN A 166 -18.04 -22.20 -11.55
N GLU A 167 -17.08 -21.74 -12.35
CA GLU A 167 -16.93 -22.19 -13.74
C GLU A 167 -16.64 -23.70 -13.82
N TYR A 168 -15.83 -24.21 -12.90
CA TYR A 168 -15.53 -25.64 -12.82
C TYR A 168 -16.75 -26.49 -12.47
N THR A 169 -17.58 -26.07 -11.51
CA THR A 169 -18.80 -26.81 -11.13
C THR A 169 -19.89 -26.68 -12.19
N LEU A 170 -20.07 -25.49 -12.78
CA LEU A 170 -21.02 -25.26 -13.88
C LEU A 170 -20.61 -26.04 -15.15
N GLY A 171 -19.32 -26.07 -15.48
CA GLY A 171 -18.79 -26.81 -16.63
C GLY A 171 -18.87 -28.34 -16.50
N ARG A 172 -19.15 -28.86 -15.29
CA ARG A 172 -19.34 -30.30 -15.02
C ARG A 172 -20.76 -30.68 -14.63
N GLY A 173 -21.71 -29.74 -14.62
CA GLY A 173 -23.10 -30.00 -14.23
C GLY A 173 -23.27 -30.41 -12.76
N LEU A 174 -22.37 -29.95 -11.88
CA LEU A 174 -22.37 -30.27 -10.44
C LEU A 174 -23.00 -29.16 -9.58
N GLY A 175 -23.70 -28.21 -10.21
CA GLY A 175 -24.35 -27.06 -9.57
C GLY A 175 -25.85 -27.05 -9.80
#